data_AF-A0A8H7BWA1-F1
#
_entry.id   AF-A0A8H7BWA1-F1
#
_cell.length_a   1.000
_cell.length_b   1.000
_cell.length_c   1.000
_cell.angle_alpha   90.00
_cell.angle_beta   90.00
_cell.angle_gamma   90.00
#
_symmetry.space_group_name_H-M   'P 1'
#
loop_
_entity.id
_entity.type
_entity.pdbx_description
1 polymer ?
#
loop_
_entity_poly.entity_id
_entity_poly.type
_entity_poly.pdbx_seq_one_letter_code
_entity_poly.pdbx_strand_id
1 'polypeptide(L)'
;MYAPSSQRRNLIVVVAVLTLLFTATYFQYASYNGVRVDTATVPVSPAVLPRPPSPKLPSKPKTPTIQTVCDKVDIAWLASDRQYWDGWTSKSMFIKPDGNFTVDDVEITEGETVCVVALLGPVPAASAIQPETHFGPADSIVTTAVGNSTKISVTLQQHPKQFNAYFAPVYFARADDYRLESTTEYRSYFWEVPIYHLHRPVDFSSQNTLRVTKKFVKQSTLPRCDKRQLQQLDGSWVGSATTTNDLYDADVMQNFEFVPDRCHLEEMSSECFQQKTIHVWGDANMRRNLKAIASKDQWCNAVDSDECICNDDGEDVANYPWLMDSQTPLLLDGGKKIYFNPVGSITLSNQESEIAARAKALPPADIVIVSFGNDDIPSIRLTPSQFMISFKALASHLLNDVYPHQPIVVRTPQYFGRGTLRHTSWNAGRSAAFSTVIQQTIAGLNSTRVVLWNTQKLGMADSTCTSAGTPYSRRDIVSIENTLLWNLLCSSS
;
A
#
# COMPACT_ATOMS: atom_id res chain seq x y z
N MET A 1 39.69 51.80 -7.86
CA MET A 1 39.01 50.95 -6.85
C MET A 1 39.62 51.24 -5.50
N TYR A 2 38.95 52.00 -4.62
CA TYR A 2 39.45 52.27 -3.28
C TYR A 2 39.20 51.06 -2.39
N ALA A 3 40.28 50.47 -1.87
CA ALA A 3 40.19 49.42 -0.86
C ALA A 3 39.48 50.01 0.38
N PRO A 4 38.41 49.37 0.89
CA PRO A 4 37.74 49.86 2.09
C PRO A 4 38.74 49.84 3.26
N SER A 5 38.73 50.92 4.06
CA SER A 5 39.58 51.05 5.24
C SER A 5 39.42 49.83 6.16
N SER A 6 40.48 49.44 6.89
CA SER A 6 40.47 48.23 7.73
C SER A 6 39.30 48.21 8.73
N GLN A 7 38.85 49.39 9.18
CA GLN A 7 37.66 49.56 10.01
C GLN A 7 36.36 49.10 9.34
N ARG A 8 36.15 49.37 8.04
CA ARG A 8 34.97 48.89 7.31
C ARG A 8 34.99 47.38 7.09
N ARG A 9 36.16 46.79 6.85
CA ARG A 9 36.30 45.32 6.76
C ARG A 9 35.98 44.64 8.10
N ASN A 10 36.49 45.17 9.20
CA ASN A 10 36.21 44.62 10.53
C ASN A 10 34.73 44.74 10.89
N LEU A 11 34.07 45.87 10.55
CA LEU A 11 32.63 46.03 10.76
C LEU A 11 31.81 45.01 9.96
N ILE A 12 32.15 44.77 8.70
CA ILE A 12 31.45 43.78 7.86
C ILE A 12 31.61 42.37 8.44
N VAL A 13 32.80 42.01 8.92
CA VAL A 13 33.04 40.69 9.54
C VAL A 13 32.24 40.55 10.83
N VAL A 14 32.20 41.58 11.68
CA VAL A 14 31.40 41.56 12.93
C VAL A 14 29.92 41.42 12.62
N VAL A 15 29.41 42.16 11.63
CA VAL A 15 27.99 42.06 11.20
C VAL A 15 27.70 40.66 10.66
N ALA A 16 28.57 40.09 9.82
CA ALA A 16 28.39 38.74 9.29
C ALA A 16 28.37 37.68 10.42
N VAL A 17 29.27 37.78 11.39
CA VAL A 17 29.33 36.88 12.55
C VAL A 17 28.08 37.00 13.42
N LEU A 18 27.62 38.23 13.71
CA LEU A 18 26.39 38.46 14.47
C LEU A 18 25.16 37.91 13.74
N THR A 19 25.07 38.15 12.42
CA THR A 19 23.96 37.64 11.61
C THR A 19 23.92 36.11 11.66
N LEU A 20 25.07 35.47 11.53
CA LEU A 20 25.18 34.01 11.57
C LEU A 20 24.84 33.45 12.96
N LEU A 21 25.27 34.12 14.03
CA LEU A 21 24.90 33.78 15.41
C LEU A 21 23.39 33.91 15.65
N PHE A 22 22.77 35.02 15.28
CA PHE A 22 21.32 35.23 15.42
C PHE A 22 20.52 34.23 14.59
N THR A 23 20.97 33.91 13.38
CA THR A 23 20.32 32.92 12.52
C THR A 23 20.40 31.53 13.16
N ALA A 24 21.57 31.14 13.68
CA ALA A 24 21.74 29.86 14.38
C ALA A 24 20.92 29.77 15.68
N THR A 25 20.86 30.85 16.48
CA THR A 25 20.02 30.88 17.70
C THR A 25 18.54 30.85 17.36
N TYR A 26 18.11 31.54 16.30
CA TYR A 26 16.74 31.49 15.82
C TYR A 26 16.34 30.07 15.38
N PHE A 27 17.18 29.39 14.59
CA PHE A 27 16.92 28.00 14.20
C PHE A 27 16.93 27.04 15.38
N GLN A 28 17.84 27.20 16.35
CA GLN A 28 17.79 26.44 17.60
C GLN A 28 16.49 26.69 18.37
N TYR A 29 16.12 27.95 18.57
CA TYR A 29 14.89 28.34 19.27
C TYR A 29 13.65 27.82 18.56
N ALA A 30 13.54 27.97 17.24
CA ALA A 30 12.43 27.46 16.44
C ALA A 30 12.36 25.93 16.46
N SER A 31 13.51 25.23 16.49
CA SER A 31 13.55 23.77 16.64
C SER A 31 13.12 23.30 18.04
N TYR A 32 13.39 24.09 19.08
CA TYR A 32 13.07 23.74 20.47
C TYR A 32 11.66 24.19 20.91
N ASN A 33 11.14 25.28 20.34
CA ASN A 33 9.87 25.88 20.72
C ASN A 33 8.78 25.76 19.64
N GLY A 34 9.06 25.09 18.52
CA GLY A 34 8.05 24.65 17.57
C GLY A 34 7.13 23.61 18.20
N VAL A 35 6.00 24.09 18.73
CA VAL A 35 4.84 23.32 19.21
C VAL A 35 5.03 22.66 20.59
N ARG A 36 5.06 23.48 21.64
CA ARG A 36 4.37 23.13 22.89
C ARG A 36 2.88 23.46 22.70
N VAL A 37 2.08 22.44 22.39
CA VAL A 37 0.65 22.50 22.73
C VAL A 37 0.60 22.41 24.25
N ASP A 38 0.10 23.47 24.89
CA ASP A 38 -0.24 23.46 26.30
C ASP A 38 -1.36 22.43 26.56
N THR A 39 -0.98 21.17 26.74
CA THR A 39 -1.81 20.22 27.47
C THR A 39 -1.82 20.69 28.92
N ALA A 40 -2.92 21.36 29.29
CA ALA A 40 -3.30 21.55 30.67
C ALA A 40 -3.10 20.24 31.42
N THR A 41 -2.14 20.25 32.33
CA THR A 41 -1.79 19.16 33.24
C THR A 41 -3.00 18.84 34.11
N VAL A 42 -3.80 17.86 33.68
CA VAL A 42 -4.51 16.99 34.61
C VAL A 42 -3.44 16.12 35.28
N PRO A 43 -3.32 16.12 36.61
CA PRO A 43 -2.34 15.28 37.30
C PRO A 43 -2.79 13.83 37.20
N VAL A 44 -2.39 13.14 36.14
CA VAL A 44 -2.43 11.68 36.09
C VAL A 44 -1.23 11.20 36.88
N SER A 45 -1.49 10.82 38.13
CA SER A 45 -0.58 10.04 38.95
C SER A 45 -0.07 8.84 38.13
N PRO A 46 1.26 8.61 38.00
CA PRO A 46 1.77 7.43 37.35
C PRO A 46 1.60 6.26 38.33
N ALA A 47 0.39 5.74 38.42
CA ALA A 47 0.24 4.33 38.71
C ALA A 47 0.91 3.62 37.53
N VAL A 48 2.19 3.28 37.72
CA VAL A 48 2.90 2.29 36.91
C VAL A 48 2.10 1.00 37.09
N LEU A 49 1.08 0.84 36.25
CA LEU A 49 0.48 -0.46 36.02
C LEU A 49 1.65 -1.37 35.64
N PRO A 50 1.86 -2.49 36.35
CA PRO A 50 2.90 -3.43 35.98
C PRO A 50 2.70 -3.76 34.52
N ARG A 51 3.71 -3.44 33.70
CA ARG A 51 3.76 -3.80 32.29
C ARG A 51 3.38 -5.29 32.24
N PRO A 52 2.25 -5.66 31.62
CA PRO A 52 1.94 -7.06 31.44
C PRO A 52 3.17 -7.72 30.82
N PRO A 53 3.61 -8.90 31.30
CA PRO A 53 4.72 -9.59 30.67
C PRO A 53 4.42 -9.64 29.17
N SER A 54 5.35 -9.09 28.37
CA SER A 54 5.20 -9.08 26.91
C SER A 54 4.72 -10.47 26.50
N PRO A 55 3.53 -10.61 25.91
CA PRO A 55 3.05 -11.91 25.49
C PRO A 55 4.14 -12.50 24.62
N LYS A 56 4.62 -13.70 24.98
CA LYS A 56 5.61 -14.42 24.18
C LYS A 56 5.10 -14.39 22.75
N LEU A 57 5.82 -13.71 21.85
CA LEU A 57 5.44 -13.69 20.45
C LEU A 57 5.22 -15.15 20.04
N PRO A 58 4.08 -15.48 19.43
CA PRO A 58 3.87 -16.83 18.93
C PRO A 58 5.07 -17.20 18.05
N SER A 59 5.68 -18.35 18.33
CA SER A 59 6.74 -18.91 17.51
C SER A 59 6.30 -18.87 16.05
N LYS A 60 7.18 -18.32 15.19
CA LYS A 60 6.94 -18.16 13.74
C LYS A 60 6.13 -19.34 13.22
N PRO A 61 4.95 -19.11 12.61
CA PRO A 61 4.33 -20.13 11.80
C PRO A 61 5.39 -20.61 10.81
N LYS A 62 5.75 -21.89 10.86
CA LYS A 62 6.51 -22.51 9.77
C LYS A 62 5.57 -22.48 8.57
N THR A 63 5.68 -21.45 7.74
CA THR A 63 4.99 -21.42 6.46
C THR A 63 5.40 -22.68 5.70
N PRO A 64 4.46 -23.54 5.26
CA PRO A 64 4.82 -24.67 4.43
C PRO A 64 5.51 -24.14 3.17
N THR A 65 6.77 -24.55 2.97
CA THR A 65 7.56 -24.13 1.82
C THR A 65 7.02 -24.84 0.58
N ILE A 66 6.07 -24.22 -0.11
CA ILE A 66 5.69 -24.63 -1.47
C ILE A 66 6.91 -24.32 -2.34
N GLN A 67 7.46 -25.33 -3.00
CA GLN A 67 8.61 -25.13 -3.88
C GLN A 67 8.23 -24.19 -5.03
N THR A 68 8.91 -23.05 -5.12
CA THR A 68 8.71 -22.02 -6.15
C THR A 68 9.87 -22.01 -7.14
N VAL A 69 9.70 -21.32 -8.27
CA VAL A 69 10.80 -21.07 -9.23
C VAL A 69 11.99 -20.34 -8.60
N CYS A 70 11.74 -19.57 -7.53
CA CYS A 70 12.80 -18.89 -6.79
C CYS A 70 13.66 -19.82 -5.93
N ASP A 71 13.18 -21.01 -5.58
CA ASP A 71 13.96 -21.97 -4.78
C ASP A 71 15.09 -22.63 -5.58
N LYS A 72 15.08 -22.49 -6.92
CA LYS A 72 16.18 -22.93 -7.78
C LYS A 72 17.34 -21.94 -7.83
N VAL A 73 17.11 -20.71 -7.37
CA VAL A 73 18.09 -19.62 -7.48
C VAL A 73 19.06 -19.69 -6.32
N ASP A 74 20.36 -19.76 -6.62
CA ASP A 74 21.40 -19.57 -5.60
C ASP A 74 21.57 -18.07 -5.30
N ILE A 75 20.66 -17.55 -4.47
CA ILE A 75 20.67 -16.16 -4.03
C ILE A 75 21.96 -15.82 -3.27
N ALA A 76 22.55 -16.79 -2.57
CA ALA A 76 23.79 -16.55 -1.82
C ALA A 76 24.98 -16.36 -2.76
N TRP A 77 25.09 -17.18 -3.79
CA TRP A 77 26.07 -16.98 -4.86
C TRP A 77 25.84 -15.64 -5.57
N LEU A 78 24.60 -15.36 -5.98
CA LEU A 78 24.26 -14.13 -6.70
C LEU A 78 24.56 -12.85 -5.87
N ALA A 79 24.34 -12.91 -4.55
CA ALA A 79 24.66 -11.83 -3.62
C ALA A 79 26.15 -11.79 -3.18
N SER A 80 27.00 -12.71 -3.63
CA SER A 80 28.44 -12.70 -3.30
C SER A 80 29.34 -12.54 -4.53
N ASP A 81 28.82 -12.81 -5.72
CA ASP A 81 29.55 -12.69 -6.97
C ASP A 81 29.79 -11.22 -7.36
N ARG A 82 31.05 -10.80 -7.25
CA ARG A 82 31.50 -9.43 -7.55
C ARG A 82 31.49 -9.09 -9.05
N GLN A 83 31.41 -10.08 -9.93
CA GLN A 83 31.31 -9.84 -11.37
C GLN A 83 29.94 -9.26 -11.73
N TYR A 84 28.87 -9.79 -11.13
CA TYR A 84 27.49 -9.43 -11.45
C TYR A 84 26.89 -8.46 -10.44
N TRP A 85 27.34 -8.51 -9.20
CA TRP A 85 26.96 -7.56 -8.16
C TRP A 85 28.17 -7.12 -7.35
N ASP A 86 28.61 -5.90 -7.61
CA ASP A 86 29.77 -5.29 -6.94
C ASP A 86 29.55 -5.03 -5.45
N GLY A 87 28.33 -5.24 -4.95
CA GLY A 87 27.97 -4.95 -3.58
C GLY A 87 27.95 -3.45 -3.28
N TRP A 88 27.76 -2.58 -4.27
CA TRP A 88 27.67 -1.12 -4.13
C TRP A 88 26.40 -0.55 -4.76
N THR A 89 25.95 -1.14 -5.86
CA THR A 89 24.78 -0.68 -6.61
C THR A 89 23.57 -1.57 -6.35
N SER A 90 22.38 -0.96 -6.23
CA SER A 90 21.13 -1.72 -6.18
C SER A 90 20.74 -2.17 -7.58
N LYS A 91 20.28 -3.41 -7.70
CA LYS A 91 19.99 -4.07 -8.98
C LYS A 91 18.72 -4.89 -8.85
N SER A 92 17.90 -4.90 -9.89
CA SER A 92 16.82 -5.87 -10.06
C SER A 92 17.11 -6.72 -11.30
N MET A 93 16.63 -7.95 -11.33
CA MET A 93 16.89 -8.86 -12.44
C MET A 93 15.84 -9.97 -12.53
N PHE A 94 15.63 -10.45 -13.75
CA PHE A 94 14.92 -11.69 -14.03
C PHE A 94 15.91 -12.87 -13.97
N ILE A 95 15.49 -13.99 -13.38
CA ILE A 95 16.29 -15.21 -13.32
C ILE A 95 15.72 -16.24 -14.31
N LYS A 96 16.58 -16.98 -15.00
CA LYS A 96 16.13 -18.04 -15.91
C LYS A 96 15.29 -19.10 -15.16
N PRO A 97 14.36 -19.80 -15.82
CA PRO A 97 13.52 -20.82 -15.18
C PRO A 97 14.28 -22.00 -14.55
N ASP A 98 15.54 -22.20 -14.94
CA ASP A 98 16.47 -23.18 -14.36
C ASP A 98 17.15 -22.71 -13.07
N GLY A 99 17.03 -21.42 -12.72
CA GLY A 99 17.65 -20.80 -11.55
C GLY A 99 18.93 -20.02 -11.84
N ASN A 100 19.44 -20.04 -13.08
CA ASN A 100 20.70 -19.39 -13.44
C ASN A 100 20.50 -17.89 -13.78
N PHE A 101 21.45 -17.06 -13.35
CA PHE A 101 21.51 -15.65 -13.72
C PHE A 101 22.15 -15.46 -15.11
N THR A 102 21.70 -14.43 -15.83
CA THR A 102 22.30 -13.97 -17.09
C THR A 102 22.13 -12.46 -17.22
N VAL A 103 23.06 -11.82 -17.92
CA VAL A 103 22.94 -10.41 -18.33
C VAL A 103 22.17 -10.24 -19.65
N ASP A 104 22.04 -11.33 -20.42
CA ASP A 104 21.26 -11.34 -21.65
C ASP A 104 19.76 -11.43 -21.35
N ASP A 105 18.94 -11.30 -22.39
CA ASP A 105 17.49 -11.43 -22.27
C ASP A 105 17.11 -12.82 -21.75
N VAL A 106 16.21 -12.85 -20.77
CA VAL A 106 15.54 -14.06 -20.32
C VAL A 106 14.34 -14.29 -21.24
N GLU A 107 14.23 -15.48 -21.82
CA GLU A 107 13.11 -15.81 -22.72
C GLU A 107 12.21 -16.86 -22.06
N ILE A 108 10.90 -16.57 -22.05
CA ILE A 108 9.87 -17.49 -21.57
C ILE A 108 8.65 -17.46 -22.50
N THR A 109 7.68 -18.34 -22.24
CA THR A 109 6.38 -18.34 -22.91
C THR A 109 5.29 -17.80 -21.99
N GLU A 110 4.22 -17.23 -22.54
CA GLU A 110 3.02 -16.86 -21.78
C GLU A 110 2.52 -18.01 -20.88
N GLY A 111 2.15 -17.65 -19.65
CA GLY A 111 1.70 -18.57 -18.62
C GLY A 111 2.84 -19.23 -17.82
N GLU A 112 4.08 -18.77 -17.99
CA GLU A 112 5.21 -19.19 -17.18
C GLU A 112 5.47 -18.22 -16.01
N THR A 113 6.13 -18.76 -14.98
CA THR A 113 6.53 -18.00 -13.79
C THR A 113 8.04 -17.85 -13.78
N VAL A 114 8.54 -16.64 -13.52
CA VAL A 114 9.96 -16.32 -13.39
C VAL A 114 10.26 -15.80 -12.00
N CYS A 115 11.46 -16.11 -11.50
CA CYS A 115 11.92 -15.48 -10.26
C CYS A 115 12.46 -14.08 -10.58
N VAL A 116 11.91 -13.07 -9.93
CA VAL A 116 12.47 -11.72 -9.89
C VAL A 116 13.30 -11.60 -8.64
N VAL A 117 14.53 -11.07 -8.77
CA VAL A 117 15.44 -10.81 -7.65
C VAL A 117 15.80 -9.35 -7.62
N ALA A 118 15.81 -8.75 -6.43
CA ALA A 118 16.41 -7.44 -6.17
C ALA A 118 17.53 -7.59 -5.14
N LEU A 119 18.71 -7.08 -5.49
CA LEU A 119 19.89 -7.00 -4.63
C LEU A 119 20.11 -5.53 -4.28
N LEU A 120 20.11 -5.23 -3.00
CA LEU A 120 20.31 -3.88 -2.51
C LEU A 120 21.78 -3.61 -2.25
N GLY A 121 22.32 -2.58 -2.90
CA GLY A 121 23.62 -2.02 -2.58
C GLY A 121 23.65 -1.44 -1.15
N PRO A 122 24.83 -1.30 -0.53
CA PRO A 122 25.02 -0.48 0.65
C PRO A 122 24.76 0.99 0.31
N VAL A 123 24.03 1.73 1.17
CA VAL A 123 24.30 3.12 1.63
C VAL A 123 23.02 3.78 2.20
N PRO A 124 23.10 4.63 3.26
CA PRO A 124 24.11 4.74 4.32
C PRO A 124 23.57 4.31 5.70
N ALA A 125 24.43 4.44 6.72
CA ALA A 125 24.28 4.04 8.12
C ALA A 125 24.06 2.52 8.33
N ALA A 126 25.09 1.74 7.99
CA ALA A 126 25.39 0.57 8.80
C ALA A 126 25.92 1.08 10.15
N SER A 127 25.08 1.20 11.18
CA SER A 127 25.59 1.16 12.58
C SER A 127 24.55 1.18 13.70
N ALA A 128 23.31 1.66 13.54
CA ALA A 128 22.47 1.94 14.73
C ALA A 128 21.21 1.07 14.90
N ILE A 129 20.67 0.49 13.83
CA ILE A 129 19.36 -0.18 13.90
C ILE A 129 19.57 -1.66 13.73
N GLN A 130 19.40 -2.38 14.84
CA GLN A 130 19.24 -3.82 14.75
C GLN A 130 17.99 -4.09 13.92
N PRO A 131 18.04 -5.01 12.93
CA PRO A 131 16.83 -5.48 12.28
C PRO A 131 15.91 -6.05 13.35
N GLU A 132 14.93 -5.26 13.79
CA GLU A 132 13.87 -5.78 14.63
C GLU A 132 13.04 -6.72 13.76
N THR A 133 12.76 -7.91 14.27
CA THR A 133 11.76 -8.79 13.65
C THR A 133 10.38 -8.12 13.73
N HIS A 134 10.02 -7.37 12.69
CA HIS A 134 8.69 -6.80 12.51
C HIS A 134 7.97 -7.38 11.27
N PHE A 135 6.66 -7.14 11.15
CA PHE A 135 5.82 -7.69 10.08
C PHE A 135 6.05 -7.07 8.69
N GLY A 136 6.80 -5.96 8.60
CA GLY A 136 7.24 -5.38 7.32
C GLY A 136 8.61 -5.91 6.89
N PRO A 137 8.96 -5.82 5.60
CA PRO A 137 10.34 -6.04 5.15
C PRO A 137 11.28 -5.01 5.77
N ALA A 138 12.56 -5.35 5.95
CA ALA A 138 13.55 -4.42 6.52
C ALA A 138 13.76 -3.18 5.63
N ASP A 139 13.66 -3.37 4.32
CA ASP A 139 13.67 -2.32 3.29
C ASP A 139 12.32 -2.32 2.55
N SER A 140 11.85 -1.16 2.13
CA SER A 140 10.63 -1.05 1.32
C SER A 140 11.01 -0.95 -0.15
N ILE A 141 10.86 -2.03 -0.90
CA ILE A 141 11.15 -2.06 -2.33
C ILE A 141 9.83 -2.14 -3.09
N VAL A 142 9.56 -1.11 -3.89
CA VAL A 142 8.48 -1.14 -4.88
C VAL A 142 9.08 -1.53 -6.20
N THR A 143 8.64 -2.64 -6.77
CA THR A 143 9.12 -3.12 -8.08
C THR A 143 7.94 -3.37 -9.00
N THR A 144 8.08 -2.91 -10.24
CA THR A 144 7.10 -3.11 -11.31
C THR A 144 7.81 -3.73 -12.50
N ALA A 145 7.26 -4.81 -13.07
CA ALA A 145 7.67 -5.27 -14.39
C ALA A 145 6.87 -4.47 -15.43
N VAL A 146 7.57 -3.67 -16.23
CA VAL A 146 7.00 -2.75 -17.22
C VAL A 146 7.31 -3.27 -18.62
N GLY A 147 6.27 -3.67 -19.33
CA GLY A 147 6.30 -3.97 -20.77
C GLY A 147 5.82 -2.80 -21.60
N ASN A 148 5.70 -3.00 -22.91
CA ASN A 148 5.19 -2.00 -23.84
C ASN A 148 3.70 -1.72 -23.66
N SER A 149 2.94 -2.77 -23.33
CA SER A 149 1.48 -2.75 -23.22
C SER A 149 0.98 -3.32 -21.90
N THR A 150 1.87 -3.83 -21.04
CA THR A 150 1.49 -4.50 -19.80
C THR A 150 2.36 -4.02 -18.64
N LYS A 151 1.80 -3.89 -17.44
CA LYS A 151 2.58 -3.71 -16.20
C LYS A 151 2.15 -4.72 -15.13
N ILE A 152 3.11 -5.18 -14.33
CA ILE A 152 2.87 -6.14 -13.25
C ILE A 152 3.52 -5.62 -11.96
N SER A 153 2.73 -5.46 -10.91
CA SER A 153 3.23 -5.10 -9.59
C SER A 153 3.89 -6.31 -8.92
N VAL A 154 5.17 -6.17 -8.54
CA VAL A 154 5.97 -7.26 -7.95
C VAL A 154 6.09 -7.06 -6.44
N THR A 155 5.49 -7.97 -5.68
CA THR A 155 5.60 -7.98 -4.20
C THR A 155 6.78 -8.85 -3.78
N LEU A 156 7.91 -8.21 -3.50
CA LEU A 156 9.15 -8.86 -3.09
C LEU A 156 9.11 -9.34 -1.62
N GLN A 157 9.77 -10.47 -1.36
CA GLN A 157 9.99 -11.03 -0.03
C GLN A 157 11.48 -11.01 0.30
N GLN A 158 11.83 -10.65 1.53
CA GLN A 158 13.22 -10.64 1.99
C GLN A 158 13.74 -12.07 2.15
N HIS A 159 14.97 -12.32 1.69
CA HIS A 159 15.62 -13.60 1.87
C HIS A 159 16.04 -13.81 3.33
N PRO A 160 15.77 -14.99 3.94
CA PRO A 160 15.92 -15.19 5.39
C PRO A 160 17.37 -15.17 5.88
N LYS A 161 18.35 -15.39 4.98
CA LYS A 161 19.78 -15.43 5.32
C LYS A 161 20.62 -14.34 4.65
N GLN A 162 20.07 -13.65 3.65
CA GLN A 162 20.77 -12.64 2.86
C GLN A 162 19.94 -11.36 2.95
N PHE A 163 20.24 -10.52 3.92
CA PHE A 163 19.36 -9.40 4.31
C PHE A 163 19.22 -8.33 3.23
N ASN A 164 20.18 -8.25 2.32
CA ASN A 164 20.22 -7.35 1.17
C ASN A 164 19.56 -7.96 -0.08
N ALA A 165 19.04 -9.18 -0.01
CA ALA A 165 18.45 -9.87 -1.15
C ALA A 165 16.95 -10.06 -0.95
N TYR A 166 16.21 -9.79 -2.01
CA TYR A 166 14.76 -9.85 -2.07
C TYR A 166 14.34 -10.58 -3.33
N PHE A 167 13.26 -11.36 -3.26
CA PHE A 167 12.81 -12.14 -4.41
C PHE A 167 11.29 -12.32 -4.44
N ALA A 168 10.76 -12.59 -5.63
CA ALA A 168 9.37 -12.97 -5.81
C ALA A 168 9.20 -13.89 -7.04
N PRO A 169 8.38 -14.94 -6.95
CA PRO A 169 7.88 -15.62 -8.14
C PRO A 169 6.82 -14.74 -8.80
N VAL A 170 7.01 -14.41 -10.08
CA VAL A 170 6.08 -13.56 -10.86
C VAL A 170 5.57 -14.34 -12.05
N TYR A 171 4.24 -14.40 -12.19
CA TYR A 171 3.56 -15.07 -13.29
C TYR A 171 3.34 -14.08 -14.44
N PHE A 172 3.72 -14.47 -15.66
CA PHE A 172 3.58 -13.63 -16.84
C PHE A 172 2.51 -14.19 -17.77
N ALA A 173 1.30 -13.65 -17.68
CA ALA A 173 0.15 -14.12 -18.45
C ALA A 173 0.12 -13.65 -19.90
N ARG A 174 0.90 -12.61 -20.23
CA ARG A 174 0.80 -11.87 -21.50
C ARG A 174 2.18 -11.73 -22.13
N ALA A 175 2.23 -11.82 -23.45
CA ALA A 175 3.42 -11.58 -24.24
C ALA A 175 3.77 -10.09 -24.23
N ASP A 176 4.99 -9.78 -23.83
CA ASP A 176 5.59 -8.45 -23.89
C ASP A 176 7.10 -8.57 -23.68
N ASP A 177 7.82 -7.46 -23.89
CA ASP A 177 9.22 -7.32 -23.50
C ASP A 177 9.29 -6.49 -22.21
N TYR A 178 9.51 -7.16 -21.09
CA TYR A 178 9.47 -6.54 -19.77
C TYR A 178 10.86 -6.09 -19.31
N ARG A 179 10.88 -4.93 -18.64
CA ARG A 179 11.98 -4.47 -17.79
C ARG A 179 11.49 -4.23 -16.38
N LEU A 180 12.35 -4.43 -15.38
CA LEU A 180 12.04 -4.06 -14.00
C LEU A 180 12.38 -2.60 -13.74
N GLU A 181 11.41 -1.88 -13.19
CA GLU A 181 11.58 -0.57 -12.58
C GLU A 181 11.39 -0.72 -11.08
N SER A 182 12.43 -0.35 -10.31
CA SER A 182 12.43 -0.52 -8.87
C SER A 182 12.77 0.78 -8.18
N THR A 183 12.08 1.05 -7.08
CA THR A 183 12.38 2.15 -6.15
C THR A 183 12.51 1.57 -4.75
N THR A 184 13.52 1.99 -3.99
CA THR A 184 13.72 1.51 -2.61
C THR A 184 13.74 2.63 -1.57
N GLU A 185 13.06 2.40 -0.44
CA GLU A 185 13.36 2.98 0.87
C GLU A 185 14.27 2.01 1.59
N TYR A 186 15.48 2.45 1.89
CA TYR A 186 16.37 1.62 2.71
C TYR A 186 15.90 1.61 4.17
N ARG A 187 16.19 0.50 4.84
CA ARG A 187 16.34 0.30 6.29
C ARG A 187 15.43 1.15 7.15
N SER A 188 14.21 0.68 7.41
CA SER A 188 13.34 1.12 8.51
C SER A 188 13.23 2.64 8.77
N TYR A 189 13.59 3.52 7.84
CA TYR A 189 13.47 4.98 7.96
C TYR A 189 12.03 5.39 8.26
N PHE A 190 11.08 4.60 7.78
CA PHE A 190 9.65 4.74 8.06
C PHE A 190 9.21 4.25 9.47
N TRP A 191 10.09 3.61 10.24
CA TRP A 191 9.91 3.27 11.66
C TRP A 191 10.78 4.10 12.60
N GLU A 192 11.79 4.80 12.07
CA GLU A 192 12.69 5.65 12.83
C GLU A 192 11.97 6.90 13.34
N VAL A 193 12.44 7.43 14.49
CA VAL A 193 12.01 8.73 15.00
C VAL A 193 13.19 9.69 14.95
N PRO A 194 13.08 10.82 14.23
CA PRO A 194 11.93 11.25 13.42
C PRO A 194 11.84 10.49 12.08
N ILE A 195 10.63 10.18 11.60
CA ILE A 195 10.39 9.58 10.26
C ILE A 195 10.93 10.49 9.13
N TYR A 196 11.22 11.76 9.45
CA TYR A 196 11.78 12.73 8.54
C TYR A 196 13.25 12.44 8.25
N HIS A 197 13.51 11.71 7.17
CA HIS A 197 14.85 11.52 6.63
C HIS A 197 15.02 12.30 5.33
N LEU A 198 16.17 12.96 5.18
CA LEU A 198 16.59 13.61 3.93
C LEU A 198 16.86 12.60 2.80
N HIS A 199 16.81 11.30 3.09
CA HIS A 199 16.99 10.26 2.09
C HIS A 199 15.78 10.11 1.21
N ARG A 200 15.99 10.46 -0.05
CA ARG A 200 15.04 10.23 -1.12
C ARG A 200 15.10 8.75 -1.51
N PRO A 201 13.96 8.16 -1.90
CA PRO A 201 13.96 6.83 -2.48
C PRO A 201 14.96 6.75 -3.64
N VAL A 202 15.66 5.62 -3.75
CA VAL A 202 16.63 5.39 -4.82
C VAL A 202 15.98 4.53 -5.89
N ASP A 203 15.95 5.05 -7.11
CA ASP A 203 15.51 4.31 -8.28
C ASP A 203 16.66 3.47 -8.83
N PHE A 204 16.34 2.26 -9.27
CA PHE A 204 17.26 1.36 -9.94
C PHE A 204 16.52 0.50 -10.96
N SER A 205 17.21 0.16 -12.03
CA SER A 205 16.65 -0.57 -13.17
C SER A 205 17.15 -2.00 -13.25
N SER A 206 16.44 -2.77 -14.07
CA SER A 206 16.78 -4.14 -14.37
C SER A 206 18.16 -4.30 -15.02
N GLN A 207 18.87 -5.36 -14.66
CA GLN A 207 20.14 -5.76 -15.29
C GLN A 207 19.95 -6.49 -16.63
N ASN A 208 18.79 -7.08 -16.84
CA ASN A 208 18.42 -7.81 -18.05
C ASN A 208 16.97 -7.49 -18.41
N THR A 209 16.50 -7.96 -19.57
CA THR A 209 15.08 -7.89 -19.92
C THR A 209 14.47 -9.29 -19.93
N LEU A 210 13.14 -9.35 -19.87
CA LEU A 210 12.38 -10.59 -20.01
C LEU A 210 11.51 -10.50 -21.25
N ARG A 211 11.78 -11.35 -22.24
CA ARG A 211 10.92 -11.53 -23.41
C ARG A 211 9.93 -12.64 -23.16
N VAL A 212 8.65 -12.31 -23.15
CA VAL A 212 7.55 -13.28 -23.04
C VAL A 212 6.95 -13.49 -24.42
N THR A 213 7.14 -14.68 -24.95
CA THR A 213 6.63 -15.05 -26.28
C THR A 213 5.19 -15.55 -26.18
N LYS A 214 4.39 -15.20 -27.19
CA LYS A 214 2.99 -15.57 -27.25
C LYS A 214 2.83 -17.08 -27.35
N LYS A 215 1.98 -17.66 -26.50
CA LYS A 215 1.67 -19.08 -26.58
C LYS A 215 0.62 -19.30 -27.65
N PHE A 216 0.99 -19.97 -28.76
CA PHE A 216 0.06 -20.36 -29.83
C PHE A 216 -0.82 -21.53 -29.40
N VAL A 217 -1.65 -21.34 -28.38
CA VAL A 217 -2.68 -22.29 -27.97
C VAL A 217 -4.05 -21.64 -28.17
N LYS A 218 -5.01 -22.42 -28.66
CA LYS A 218 -6.40 -22.01 -28.83
C LYS A 218 -6.90 -21.45 -27.48
N GLN A 219 -7.25 -20.17 -27.45
CA GLN A 219 -7.65 -19.43 -26.23
C GLN A 219 -8.56 -20.30 -25.36
N SER A 220 -8.03 -20.82 -24.25
CA SER A 220 -8.87 -21.42 -23.22
C SER A 220 -9.57 -20.26 -22.53
N THR A 221 -10.90 -20.26 -22.52
CA THR A 221 -11.68 -19.31 -21.71
C THR A 221 -11.23 -19.44 -20.26
N LEU A 222 -10.67 -18.36 -19.69
CA LEU A 222 -10.28 -18.32 -18.29
C LEU A 222 -11.51 -18.62 -17.41
N PRO A 223 -11.37 -19.32 -16.28
CA PRO A 223 -12.47 -19.53 -15.35
C PRO A 223 -12.93 -18.20 -14.75
N ARG A 224 -14.12 -18.20 -14.12
CA ARG A 224 -14.58 -17.07 -13.30
C ARG A 224 -13.72 -16.96 -12.05
N CYS A 225 -13.49 -15.73 -11.58
CA CYS A 225 -12.71 -15.50 -10.37
C CYS A 225 -13.42 -16.07 -9.13
N ASP A 226 -12.75 -16.96 -8.41
CA ASP A 226 -13.19 -17.51 -7.14
C ASP A 226 -12.64 -16.65 -5.99
N LYS A 227 -13.54 -15.97 -5.27
CA LYS A 227 -13.22 -15.15 -4.08
C LYS A 227 -12.46 -15.90 -2.98
N ARG A 228 -12.49 -17.24 -2.96
CA ARG A 228 -11.73 -18.07 -2.00
C ARG A 228 -10.28 -18.26 -2.43
N GLN A 229 -9.96 -18.06 -3.71
CA GLN A 229 -8.62 -18.22 -4.26
C GLN A 229 -8.01 -16.85 -4.54
N LEU A 230 -7.46 -16.22 -3.50
CA LEU A 230 -6.89 -14.87 -3.61
C LEU A 230 -5.80 -14.74 -4.71
N GLN A 231 -5.07 -15.82 -5.00
CA GLN A 231 -4.08 -15.85 -6.08
C GLN A 231 -4.70 -15.71 -7.48
N GLN A 232 -6.00 -15.96 -7.65
CA GLN A 232 -6.68 -15.73 -8.92
C GLN A 232 -6.88 -14.24 -9.20
N LEU A 233 -6.92 -13.41 -8.16
CA LEU A 233 -7.06 -11.96 -8.26
C LEU A 233 -5.71 -11.25 -8.48
N ASP A 234 -4.60 -11.99 -8.51
CA ASP A 234 -3.35 -11.47 -9.04
C ASP A 234 -3.53 -11.19 -10.54
N GLY A 235 -3.04 -10.04 -10.98
CA GLY A 235 -3.31 -9.54 -12.31
C GLY A 235 -2.28 -8.56 -12.82
N SER A 236 -2.51 -8.15 -14.05
CA SER A 236 -1.67 -7.23 -14.80
C SER A 236 -2.46 -6.00 -15.21
N TRP A 237 -1.82 -4.85 -15.21
CA TRP A 237 -2.32 -3.65 -15.87
C TRP A 237 -2.09 -3.80 -17.38
N VAL A 238 -3.13 -3.62 -18.18
CA VAL A 238 -3.09 -3.81 -19.64
C VAL A 238 -3.47 -2.51 -20.32
N GLY A 239 -2.64 -2.07 -21.25
CA GLY A 239 -2.89 -0.91 -22.08
C GLY A 239 -4.09 -1.14 -22.99
N SER A 240 -5.03 -0.20 -23.00
CA SER A 240 -6.12 -0.15 -23.96
C SER A 240 -5.53 0.11 -25.34
N ALA A 241 -5.84 -0.76 -26.30
CA ALA A 241 -5.31 -0.69 -27.67
C ALA A 241 -5.78 0.56 -28.47
N THR A 242 -6.55 1.47 -27.86
CA THR A 242 -7.24 2.57 -28.55
C THR A 242 -6.50 3.90 -28.64
N THR A 243 -5.30 4.07 -28.08
CA THR A 243 -4.55 5.33 -28.22
C THR A 243 -3.22 5.13 -28.93
N THR A 244 -3.29 5.05 -30.26
CA THR A 244 -2.18 5.44 -31.12
C THR A 244 -1.97 6.95 -31.02
N ASN A 245 -0.75 7.37 -30.66
CA ASN A 245 -0.04 8.60 -31.09
C ASN A 245 0.27 9.77 -30.15
N ASP A 246 -0.16 9.85 -28.89
CA ASP A 246 0.26 10.99 -28.04
C ASP A 246 1.34 10.59 -27.02
N LEU A 247 2.59 10.60 -27.50
CA LEU A 247 3.79 10.74 -26.68
C LEU A 247 3.81 12.16 -26.10
N TYR A 248 3.98 12.29 -24.78
CA TYR A 248 4.00 13.54 -23.99
C TYR A 248 2.66 14.00 -23.41
N ASP A 249 2.04 13.19 -22.57
CA ASP A 249 1.41 13.77 -21.38
C ASP A 249 1.57 12.84 -20.17
N ALA A 250 1.74 13.41 -18.99
CA ALA A 250 2.00 12.67 -17.75
C ALA A 250 0.78 11.88 -17.23
N ASP A 251 -0.32 11.85 -17.99
CA ASP A 251 -1.58 11.21 -17.62
C ASP A 251 -1.82 9.85 -18.32
N VAL A 252 -0.73 9.14 -18.61
CA VAL A 252 -0.66 7.80 -19.26
C VAL A 252 -1.52 6.72 -18.55
N MET A 253 -2.00 6.97 -17.34
CA MET A 253 -2.76 5.99 -16.55
C MET A 253 -4.21 5.80 -17.00
N GLN A 254 -4.80 6.78 -17.69
CA GLN A 254 -6.17 6.63 -18.23
C GLN A 254 -6.28 5.50 -19.28
N ASN A 255 -5.15 4.99 -19.78
CA ASN A 255 -5.09 3.96 -20.80
C ASN A 255 -4.82 2.56 -20.26
N PHE A 256 -4.77 2.32 -18.94
CA PHE A 256 -4.52 0.99 -18.39
C PHE A 256 -5.71 0.46 -17.60
N GLU A 257 -6.06 -0.80 -17.84
CA GLU A 257 -7.07 -1.54 -17.07
C GLU A 257 -6.42 -2.68 -16.30
N PHE A 258 -6.77 -2.86 -15.03
CA PHE A 258 -6.30 -4.01 -14.26
C PHE A 258 -7.12 -5.25 -14.58
N VAL A 259 -6.47 -6.30 -15.09
CA VAL A 259 -7.12 -7.55 -15.46
C VAL A 259 -6.47 -8.71 -14.70
N PRO A 260 -7.24 -9.51 -13.94
CA PRO A 260 -6.73 -10.72 -13.33
C PRO A 260 -6.15 -11.69 -14.37
N ASP A 261 -5.04 -12.33 -14.02
CA ASP A 261 -4.25 -13.11 -14.99
C ASP A 261 -4.70 -14.57 -15.08
N ARG A 262 -5.51 -15.02 -14.12
CA ARG A 262 -5.91 -16.43 -13.97
C ARG A 262 -7.42 -16.65 -14.02
N CYS A 263 -8.19 -15.57 -14.12
CA CYS A 263 -9.63 -15.61 -14.16
C CYS A 263 -10.18 -14.39 -14.89
N HIS A 264 -11.46 -14.43 -15.27
CA HIS A 264 -12.17 -13.23 -15.74
C HIS A 264 -13.09 -12.71 -14.65
N LEU A 265 -13.13 -11.38 -14.54
CA LEU A 265 -14.12 -10.65 -13.78
C LEU A 265 -15.46 -10.70 -14.53
N GLU A 266 -16.56 -10.81 -13.80
CA GLU A 266 -17.90 -10.67 -14.35
C GLU A 266 -18.30 -9.21 -14.47
N GLU A 267 -19.09 -8.89 -15.49
CA GLU A 267 -19.79 -7.61 -15.57
C GLU A 267 -20.73 -7.47 -14.37
N MET A 268 -20.82 -6.26 -13.83
CA MET A 268 -21.66 -5.97 -12.69
C MET A 268 -23.14 -6.28 -12.98
N SER A 269 -23.66 -7.38 -12.43
CA SER A 269 -25.10 -7.61 -12.42
C SER A 269 -25.75 -6.88 -11.24
N SER A 270 -26.83 -6.15 -11.51
CA SER A 270 -27.57 -5.45 -10.45
C SER A 270 -28.29 -6.42 -9.50
N GLU A 271 -28.47 -7.67 -9.92
CA GLU A 271 -29.26 -8.72 -9.26
C GLU A 271 -28.62 -9.28 -7.98
N CYS A 272 -27.30 -9.43 -7.97
CA CYS A 272 -26.52 -10.03 -6.87
C CYS A 272 -26.76 -9.41 -5.47
N PHE A 273 -27.22 -8.16 -5.43
CA PHE A 273 -27.44 -7.41 -4.18
C PHE A 273 -28.86 -6.94 -3.98
N GLN A 274 -29.83 -7.43 -4.76
CA GLN A 274 -31.21 -6.98 -4.59
C GLN A 274 -31.64 -7.10 -3.12
N GLN A 275 -32.13 -5.97 -2.59
CA GLN A 275 -32.66 -5.85 -1.22
C GLN A 275 -31.68 -6.18 -0.07
N LYS A 276 -30.36 -6.12 -0.31
CA LYS A 276 -29.37 -6.32 0.76
C LYS A 276 -29.05 -5.05 1.55
N THR A 277 -28.82 -5.21 2.84
CA THR A 277 -28.28 -4.20 3.76
C THR A 277 -26.79 -4.45 4.00
N ILE A 278 -25.96 -3.45 3.69
CA ILE A 278 -24.51 -3.52 3.82
C ILE A 278 -24.06 -2.53 4.90
N HIS A 279 -23.35 -3.01 5.91
CA HIS A 279 -22.66 -2.15 6.87
C HIS A 279 -21.22 -1.95 6.43
N VAL A 280 -20.79 -0.69 6.31
CA VAL A 280 -19.42 -0.35 5.93
C VAL A 280 -18.77 0.40 7.08
N TRP A 281 -17.68 -0.16 7.63
CA TRP A 281 -16.83 0.50 8.63
C TRP A 281 -15.52 0.85 7.94
N GLY A 282 -15.29 2.12 7.64
CA GLY A 282 -14.11 2.49 6.88
C GLY A 282 -13.61 3.91 7.09
N ASP A 283 -12.37 4.10 6.68
CA ASP A 283 -11.69 5.38 6.59
C ASP A 283 -12.12 6.21 5.36
N ALA A 284 -11.43 7.33 5.13
CA ALA A 284 -11.69 8.22 4.01
C ALA A 284 -11.39 7.60 2.62
N ASN A 285 -10.59 6.54 2.50
CA ASN A 285 -10.45 5.83 1.22
C ASN A 285 -11.72 5.03 0.89
N MET A 286 -12.29 4.34 1.89
CA MET A 286 -13.59 3.67 1.71
C MET A 286 -14.70 4.66 1.36
N ARG A 287 -14.68 5.85 1.96
CA ARG A 287 -15.60 6.94 1.62
C ARG A 287 -15.58 7.25 0.12
N ARG A 288 -14.40 7.34 -0.49
CA ARG A 288 -14.20 7.59 -1.93
C ARG A 288 -14.73 6.44 -2.78
N ASN A 289 -14.51 5.18 -2.38
CA ASN A 289 -15.13 4.02 -3.03
C ASN A 289 -16.66 4.15 -3.07
N LEU A 290 -17.29 4.52 -1.96
CA LEU A 290 -18.75 4.69 -1.87
C LEU A 290 -19.26 5.90 -2.68
N LYS A 291 -18.52 7.01 -2.76
CA LYS A 291 -18.86 8.15 -3.63
C LYS A 291 -18.84 7.76 -5.11
N ALA A 292 -17.82 7.03 -5.55
CA ALA A 292 -17.75 6.49 -6.91
C ALA A 292 -18.95 5.58 -7.20
N ILE A 293 -19.35 4.71 -6.26
CA ILE A 293 -20.56 3.88 -6.40
C ILE A 293 -21.83 4.73 -6.48
N ALA A 294 -22.00 5.70 -5.57
CA ALA A 294 -23.19 6.55 -5.48
C ALA A 294 -23.42 7.37 -6.77
N SER A 295 -22.34 7.80 -7.40
CA SER A 295 -22.34 8.62 -8.61
C SER A 295 -22.27 7.83 -9.91
N LYS A 296 -22.25 6.49 -9.88
CA LYS A 296 -22.01 5.63 -11.06
C LYS A 296 -20.72 6.02 -11.79
N ASP A 297 -19.64 6.14 -11.01
CA ASP A 297 -18.31 6.59 -11.41
C ASP A 297 -18.27 8.02 -12.00
N GLN A 298 -19.31 8.84 -11.83
CA GLN A 298 -19.32 10.25 -12.24
C GLN A 298 -18.76 11.22 -11.18
N TRP A 299 -18.45 10.72 -9.99
CA TRP A 299 -17.78 11.49 -8.96
C TRP A 299 -16.43 11.95 -9.49
N CYS A 300 -16.16 13.26 -9.43
CA CYS A 300 -14.91 13.87 -9.85
C CYS A 300 -14.66 13.95 -11.37
N ASN A 301 -15.68 14.30 -12.17
CA ASN A 301 -15.56 14.42 -13.63
C ASN A 301 -14.60 15.55 -14.07
N ALA A 302 -14.00 15.36 -15.26
CA ALA A 302 -12.79 16.01 -15.81
C ALA A 302 -12.73 17.55 -15.90
N VAL A 303 -13.68 18.28 -15.30
CA VAL A 303 -13.65 19.74 -15.16
C VAL A 303 -13.11 20.16 -13.78
N ASP A 304 -13.07 19.24 -12.82
CA ASP A 304 -12.60 19.50 -11.46
C ASP A 304 -11.08 19.29 -11.35
N SER A 305 -10.43 20.22 -10.64
CA SER A 305 -8.97 20.34 -10.48
C SER A 305 -8.29 19.04 -10.03
N ASP A 306 -6.96 18.95 -10.22
CA ASP A 306 -6.09 17.90 -9.65
C ASP A 306 -6.37 17.58 -8.17
N GLU A 307 -6.95 18.55 -7.45
CA GLU A 307 -7.41 18.39 -6.08
C GLU A 307 -8.48 17.31 -5.96
N CYS A 308 -9.45 17.19 -6.85
CA CYS A 308 -10.52 16.19 -6.71
C CYS A 308 -10.02 14.76 -7.01
N ILE A 309 -9.14 14.59 -8.00
CA ILE A 309 -8.58 13.27 -8.37
C ILE A 309 -7.84 12.65 -7.18
N CYS A 310 -7.24 13.51 -6.36
CA CYS A 310 -6.29 13.11 -5.34
C CYS A 310 -6.64 13.54 -3.92
N ASN A 311 -7.69 14.32 -3.72
CA ASN A 311 -8.12 14.82 -2.42
C ASN A 311 -9.63 14.64 -2.27
N ASP A 312 -10.07 14.51 -1.03
CA ASP A 312 -11.47 14.30 -0.65
C ASP A 312 -11.89 15.22 0.50
N ASP A 313 -10.99 16.09 0.96
CA ASP A 313 -11.16 16.90 2.18
C ASP A 313 -11.92 18.22 1.96
N GLY A 314 -12.29 18.55 0.72
CA GLY A 314 -12.93 19.82 0.33
C GLY A 314 -14.31 19.72 -0.31
N GLU A 315 -14.88 18.52 -0.44
CA GLU A 315 -16.11 18.31 -1.20
C GLU A 315 -17.41 18.50 -0.39
N ASP A 316 -18.47 18.90 -1.09
CA ASP A 316 -19.77 19.26 -0.51
C ASP A 316 -20.50 18.04 0.09
N VAL A 317 -20.49 17.97 1.42
CA VAL A 317 -21.26 17.01 2.23
C VAL A 317 -22.77 17.09 1.99
N ALA A 318 -23.30 18.20 1.43
CA ALA A 318 -24.71 18.32 1.10
C ALA A 318 -25.17 17.29 0.05
N ASN A 319 -24.28 16.90 -0.87
CA ASN A 319 -24.60 15.92 -1.91
C ASN A 319 -24.61 14.46 -1.40
N TYR A 320 -24.07 14.23 -0.19
CA TYR A 320 -23.93 12.88 0.38
C TYR A 320 -24.31 12.85 1.87
N PRO A 321 -25.61 12.93 2.22
CA PRO A 321 -26.06 12.97 3.62
C PRO A 321 -25.59 11.78 4.47
N TRP A 322 -25.44 10.60 3.84
CA TRP A 322 -24.93 9.37 4.44
C TRP A 322 -23.46 9.46 4.91
N LEU A 323 -22.72 10.52 4.55
CA LEU A 323 -21.39 10.80 5.09
C LEU A 323 -21.42 11.35 6.51
N MET A 324 -22.44 12.14 6.82
CA MET A 324 -22.54 12.88 8.09
C MET A 324 -23.39 12.14 9.12
N ASP A 325 -24.32 11.31 8.66
CA ASP A 325 -25.19 10.51 9.51
C ASP A 325 -25.14 9.04 9.10
N SER A 326 -24.56 8.21 9.98
CA SER A 326 -24.47 6.77 9.75
C SER A 326 -25.82 6.03 9.83
N GLN A 327 -26.89 6.69 10.29
CA GLN A 327 -28.25 6.14 10.23
C GLN A 327 -28.93 6.40 8.88
N THR A 328 -28.38 7.28 8.06
CA THR A 328 -28.87 7.56 6.72
C THR A 328 -28.13 6.67 5.71
N PRO A 329 -28.80 5.69 5.06
CA PRO A 329 -28.12 4.83 4.11
C PRO A 329 -27.93 5.52 2.75
N LEU A 330 -26.83 5.18 2.08
CA LEU A 330 -26.72 5.33 0.62
C LEU A 330 -27.69 4.31 -0.02
N LEU A 331 -28.63 4.83 -0.82
CA LEU A 331 -29.60 4.04 -1.57
C LEU A 331 -29.08 3.80 -2.99
N LEU A 332 -29.02 2.53 -3.41
CA LEU A 332 -28.69 2.17 -4.80
C LEU A 332 -29.85 1.43 -5.46
N ASP A 333 -29.79 1.35 -6.78
CA ASP A 333 -30.76 0.62 -7.62
C ASP A 333 -31.01 -0.80 -7.08
N GLY A 334 -32.26 -1.26 -7.12
CA GLY A 334 -32.64 -2.59 -6.61
C GLY A 334 -32.85 -2.67 -5.08
N GLY A 335 -33.04 -1.53 -4.40
CA GLY A 335 -33.40 -1.47 -2.97
C GLY A 335 -32.23 -1.71 -2.02
N LYS A 336 -31.00 -1.57 -2.50
CA LYS A 336 -29.77 -1.76 -1.73
C LYS A 336 -29.59 -0.61 -0.76
N LYS A 337 -29.19 -0.93 0.48
CA LYS A 337 -28.91 0.06 1.53
C LYS A 337 -27.50 -0.11 2.04
N ILE A 338 -26.68 0.93 1.91
CA ILE A 338 -25.31 0.93 2.42
C ILE A 338 -25.22 1.94 3.58
N TYR A 339 -24.93 1.44 4.77
CA TYR A 339 -24.72 2.26 5.97
C TYR A 339 -23.22 2.48 6.16
N PHE A 340 -22.75 3.68 5.80
CA PHE A 340 -21.36 4.06 6.01
C PHE A 340 -21.14 4.56 7.44
N ASN A 341 -20.17 3.96 8.10
CA ASN A 341 -19.77 4.29 9.45
C ASN A 341 -18.29 4.70 9.41
N PRO A 342 -17.99 6.01 9.44
CA PRO A 342 -16.61 6.45 9.50
C PRO A 342 -15.98 5.95 10.80
N VAL A 343 -14.79 5.37 10.66
CA VAL A 343 -13.94 4.86 11.74
C VAL A 343 -12.53 5.38 11.51
N GLY A 344 -11.87 5.76 12.59
CA GLY A 344 -10.50 6.25 12.54
C GLY A 344 -9.46 5.15 12.80
N SER A 345 -8.28 5.58 13.24
CA SER A 345 -7.21 4.70 13.68
C SER A 345 -7.65 3.73 14.77
N ILE A 346 -7.50 2.42 14.51
CA ILE A 346 -7.83 1.33 15.44
C ILE A 346 -6.79 1.16 16.55
N THR A 347 -5.68 1.86 16.46
CA THR A 347 -4.58 1.80 17.43
C THR A 347 -4.56 3.00 18.38
N LEU A 348 -5.11 4.13 17.95
CA LEU A 348 -5.23 5.34 18.76
C LEU A 348 -6.55 5.42 19.54
N SER A 349 -7.53 4.60 19.18
CA SER A 349 -8.86 4.61 19.78
C SER A 349 -9.46 3.21 19.89
N ASN A 350 -10.28 2.97 20.91
CA ASN A 350 -10.99 1.71 21.06
C ASN A 350 -12.25 1.71 20.19
N GLN A 351 -12.12 1.16 18.98
CA GLN A 351 -13.22 1.08 18.01
C GLN A 351 -14.24 -0.01 18.34
N GLU A 352 -13.92 -0.99 19.19
CA GLU A 352 -14.78 -2.15 19.45
C GLU A 352 -16.13 -1.75 20.07
N SER A 353 -16.09 -0.96 21.15
CA SER A 353 -17.31 -0.52 21.85
C SER A 353 -18.17 0.41 21.01
N GLU A 354 -17.54 1.29 20.23
CA GLU A 354 -18.24 2.21 19.33
C GLU A 354 -18.97 1.46 18.23
N ILE A 355 -18.27 0.52 17.56
CA ILE A 355 -18.85 -0.30 16.50
C ILE A 355 -20.01 -1.14 17.05
N ALA A 356 -19.84 -1.78 18.21
CA ALA A 356 -20.90 -2.58 18.82
C ALA A 356 -22.15 -1.75 19.17
N ALA A 357 -21.97 -0.51 19.66
CA ALA A 357 -23.08 0.38 19.99
C ALA A 357 -23.81 0.86 18.74
N ARG A 358 -23.06 1.32 17.72
CA ARG A 358 -23.62 1.84 16.47
C ARG A 358 -24.28 0.74 15.65
N ALA A 359 -23.68 -0.45 15.56
CA ALA A 359 -24.26 -1.59 14.85
C ALA A 359 -25.65 -2.00 15.38
N LYS A 360 -25.89 -1.89 16.69
CA LYS A 360 -27.20 -2.17 17.31
C LYS A 360 -28.28 -1.15 16.94
N ALA A 361 -27.90 0.06 16.57
CA ALA A 361 -28.83 1.13 16.17
C ALA A 361 -29.20 1.06 14.68
N LEU A 362 -28.51 0.22 13.90
CA LEU A 362 -28.76 0.03 12.48
C LEU A 362 -29.67 -1.19 12.24
N PRO A 363 -30.36 -1.25 11.08
CA PRO A 363 -31.00 -2.48 10.64
C PRO A 363 -30.01 -3.65 10.56
N PRO A 364 -30.47 -4.91 10.64
CA PRO A 364 -29.58 -6.06 10.49
C PRO A 364 -28.82 -6.04 9.15
N ALA A 365 -27.51 -6.24 9.20
CA ALA A 365 -26.67 -6.35 8.02
C ALA A 365 -26.77 -7.75 7.41
N ASP A 366 -26.77 -7.80 6.07
CA ASP A 366 -26.54 -9.01 5.28
C ASP A 366 -25.05 -9.19 4.97
N ILE A 367 -24.31 -8.09 4.83
CA ILE A 367 -22.88 -8.06 4.50
C ILE A 367 -22.20 -6.96 5.31
N VAL A 368 -20.97 -7.22 5.76
CA VAL A 368 -20.14 -6.21 6.43
C VAL A 368 -18.87 -5.99 5.62
N ILE A 369 -18.53 -4.73 5.37
CA ILE A 369 -17.26 -4.34 4.74
C ILE A 369 -16.47 -3.54 5.77
N VAL A 370 -15.19 -3.88 5.92
CA VAL A 370 -14.29 -3.19 6.83
C VAL A 370 -13.02 -2.73 6.14
N SER A 371 -12.60 -1.48 6.38
CA SER A 371 -11.33 -0.89 5.92
C SER A 371 -10.67 -0.21 7.09
N PHE A 372 -9.50 -0.72 7.49
CA PHE A 372 -8.71 -0.17 8.58
C PHE A 372 -7.24 -0.11 8.17
N GLY A 373 -6.49 0.76 8.84
CA GLY A 373 -5.04 0.87 8.65
C GLY A 373 -4.61 2.14 7.92
N ASN A 374 -5.38 2.68 6.97
CA ASN A 374 -4.95 3.91 6.27
C ASN A 374 -4.72 5.09 7.22
N ASP A 375 -5.57 5.26 8.24
CA ASP A 375 -5.41 6.30 9.28
C ASP A 375 -4.32 5.96 10.31
N ASP A 376 -3.94 4.69 10.42
CA ASP A 376 -2.89 4.23 11.33
C ASP A 376 -1.49 4.41 10.72
N ILE A 377 -1.36 4.35 9.40
CA ILE A 377 -0.04 4.38 8.76
C ILE A 377 0.69 5.71 8.97
N PRO A 378 0.06 6.91 8.89
CA PRO A 378 0.74 8.17 9.22
C PRO A 378 1.21 8.30 10.68
N SER A 379 0.77 7.41 11.58
CA SER A 379 1.09 7.48 13.01
C SER A 379 2.54 7.10 13.29
N ILE A 380 3.38 8.10 13.54
CA ILE A 380 4.84 7.97 13.66
C ILE A 380 5.28 6.94 14.70
N ARG A 381 4.52 6.80 15.80
CA ARG A 381 4.89 5.95 16.94
C ARG A 381 4.32 4.53 16.88
N LEU A 382 3.56 4.23 15.83
CA LEU A 382 2.90 2.95 15.71
C LEU A 382 3.78 1.94 14.98
N THR A 383 3.97 0.78 15.60
CA THR A 383 4.67 -0.38 15.00
C THR A 383 3.69 -1.36 14.35
N PRO A 384 4.11 -2.18 13.37
CA PRO A 384 3.26 -3.22 12.79
C PRO A 384 2.72 -4.22 13.82
N SER A 385 3.51 -4.52 14.85
CA SER A 385 3.12 -5.44 15.92
C SER A 385 1.98 -4.88 16.76
N GLN A 386 1.99 -3.58 17.07
CA GLN A 386 0.87 -2.92 17.75
C GLN A 386 -0.37 -2.92 16.87
N PHE A 387 -0.23 -2.57 15.59
CA PHE A 387 -1.33 -2.63 14.63
C PHE A 387 -1.92 -4.05 14.53
N MET A 388 -1.09 -5.09 14.48
CA MET A 388 -1.55 -6.49 14.49
C MET A 388 -2.38 -6.82 15.73
N ILE A 389 -1.93 -6.42 16.92
CA ILE A 389 -2.66 -6.71 18.16
C ILE A 389 -4.05 -6.06 18.11
N SER A 390 -4.11 -4.77 17.76
CA SER A 390 -5.39 -4.05 17.62
C SER A 390 -6.29 -4.65 16.53
N PHE A 391 -5.72 -4.92 15.35
CA PHE A 391 -6.48 -5.49 14.24
C PHE A 391 -7.03 -6.88 14.55
N LYS A 392 -6.23 -7.74 15.19
CA LYS A 392 -6.66 -9.08 15.59
C LYS A 392 -7.75 -9.04 16.66
N ALA A 393 -7.64 -8.15 17.64
CA ALA A 393 -8.67 -7.94 18.66
C ALA A 393 -9.98 -7.50 18.01
N LEU A 394 -9.92 -6.46 17.17
CA LEU A 394 -11.07 -5.93 16.45
C LEU A 394 -11.71 -6.98 15.51
N ALA A 395 -10.91 -7.69 14.72
CA ALA A 395 -11.41 -8.75 13.84
C ALA A 395 -12.12 -9.87 14.61
N SER A 396 -11.58 -10.25 15.78
CA SER A 396 -12.20 -11.24 16.65
C SER A 396 -13.52 -10.73 17.24
N HIS A 397 -13.56 -9.47 17.70
CA HIS A 397 -14.75 -8.84 18.24
C HIS A 397 -15.87 -8.74 17.19
N LEU A 398 -15.52 -8.30 15.97
CA LEU A 398 -16.46 -8.25 14.85
C LEU A 398 -17.04 -9.62 14.52
N LEU A 399 -16.20 -10.66 14.49
CA LEU A 399 -16.63 -12.01 14.09
C LEU A 399 -17.45 -12.75 15.13
N ASN A 400 -17.23 -12.49 16.40
CA ASN A 400 -17.82 -13.24 17.51
C ASN A 400 -18.97 -12.49 18.18
N ASP A 401 -18.86 -11.17 18.31
CA ASP A 401 -19.75 -10.39 19.17
C ASP A 401 -20.70 -9.49 18.38
N VAL A 402 -20.21 -8.84 17.32
CA VAL A 402 -21.01 -7.85 16.55
C VAL A 402 -21.71 -8.50 15.35
N TYR A 403 -20.99 -9.29 14.57
CA TYR A 403 -21.46 -9.90 13.31
C TYR A 403 -21.20 -11.42 13.28
N PRO A 404 -21.87 -12.19 14.15
CA PRO A 404 -21.62 -13.62 14.30
C PRO A 404 -21.97 -14.45 13.05
N HIS A 405 -22.83 -13.94 12.17
CA HIS A 405 -23.39 -14.72 11.05
C HIS A 405 -23.07 -14.13 9.68
N GLN A 406 -22.78 -12.84 9.60
CA GLN A 406 -22.59 -12.14 8.34
C GLN A 406 -21.25 -12.52 7.67
N PRO A 407 -21.20 -12.54 6.33
CA PRO A 407 -19.94 -12.45 5.60
C PRO A 407 -19.28 -11.08 5.86
N ILE A 408 -17.96 -11.09 6.04
CA ILE A 408 -17.16 -9.90 6.27
C ILE A 408 -16.13 -9.76 5.15
N VAL A 409 -16.15 -8.65 4.43
CA VAL A 409 -15.12 -8.27 3.47
C VAL A 409 -14.13 -7.35 4.15
N VAL A 410 -12.86 -7.72 4.13
CA VAL A 410 -11.77 -6.96 4.74
C VAL A 410 -10.92 -6.36 3.65
N ARG A 411 -10.88 -5.03 3.58
CA ARG A 411 -10.04 -4.27 2.67
C ARG A 411 -8.64 -4.07 3.25
N THR A 412 -7.61 -4.31 2.45
CA THR A 412 -6.23 -3.93 2.82
C THR A 412 -6.04 -2.41 2.68
N PRO A 413 -5.14 -1.78 3.44
CA PRO A 413 -4.83 -0.39 3.22
C PRO A 413 -4.15 -0.19 1.87
N GLN A 414 -4.44 0.94 1.24
CA GLN A 414 -3.77 1.32 -0.01
C GLN A 414 -2.32 1.72 0.24
N TYR A 415 -1.51 1.58 -0.81
CA TYR A 415 -0.22 2.27 -0.83
C TYR A 415 -0.43 3.78 -0.78
N PHE A 416 0.44 4.44 -0.02
CA PHE A 416 0.73 5.86 -0.21
C PHE A 416 2.23 6.07 -0.17
N GLY A 417 2.71 6.86 -1.12
CA GLY A 417 4.12 7.07 -1.37
C GLY A 417 4.32 8.29 -2.23
N ARG A 418 5.54 8.81 -2.20
CA ARG A 418 6.06 9.95 -3.00
C ARG A 418 5.42 11.32 -2.73
N GLY A 419 4.39 11.38 -1.88
CA GLY A 419 3.76 12.62 -1.44
C GLY A 419 4.38 13.23 -0.17
N THR A 420 4.40 14.56 -0.07
CA THR A 420 4.73 15.27 1.18
C THR A 420 3.45 15.70 1.91
N LEU A 421 2.89 14.85 2.77
CA LEU A 421 1.80 15.28 3.66
C LEU A 421 2.39 15.88 4.92
N ARG A 422 2.24 17.19 5.16
CA ARG A 422 2.68 17.84 6.42
C ARG A 422 4.13 17.48 6.82
N HIS A 423 5.05 17.48 5.85
CA HIS A 423 6.46 17.09 5.99
C HIS A 423 6.76 15.59 6.08
N THR A 424 5.79 14.67 6.00
CA THR A 424 6.07 13.22 6.05
C THR A 424 6.75 12.71 4.80
N SER A 425 7.77 11.88 4.99
CA SER A 425 8.46 11.09 3.97
C SER A 425 7.60 9.89 3.52
N TRP A 426 8.12 9.19 2.51
CA TRP A 426 7.64 7.93 1.96
C TRP A 426 7.15 6.95 3.03
N ASN A 427 6.01 6.29 2.82
CA ASN A 427 5.42 5.33 3.77
C ASN A 427 4.98 4.03 3.08
N ALA A 428 5.59 3.72 1.94
CA ALA A 428 5.31 2.50 1.19
C ALA A 428 5.58 1.25 2.04
N GLY A 429 6.66 1.28 2.84
CA GLY A 429 7.04 0.18 3.73
C GLY A 429 6.01 -0.08 4.83
N ARG A 430 5.48 0.99 5.45
CA ARG A 430 4.44 0.86 6.47
C ARG A 430 3.12 0.35 5.89
N SER A 431 2.73 0.87 4.72
CA SER A 431 1.54 0.43 3.98
C SER A 431 1.61 -1.06 3.65
N ALA A 432 2.76 -1.52 3.16
CA ALA A 432 3.02 -2.93 2.88
C ALA A 432 3.01 -3.79 4.16
N ALA A 433 3.60 -3.31 5.25
CA ALA A 433 3.61 -4.01 6.53
C ALA A 433 2.20 -4.19 7.10
N PHE A 434 1.35 -3.16 7.07
CA PHE A 434 0.00 -3.23 7.62
C PHE A 434 -0.92 -4.09 6.74
N SER A 435 -0.73 -4.02 5.42
CA SER A 435 -1.37 -4.95 4.47
C SER A 435 -0.98 -6.41 4.76
N THR A 436 0.29 -6.67 5.02
CA THR A 436 0.80 -8.01 5.38
C THR A 436 0.19 -8.50 6.68
N VAL A 437 0.08 -7.64 7.70
CA VAL A 437 -0.60 -7.95 8.96
C VAL A 437 -2.05 -8.36 8.74
N ILE A 438 -2.79 -7.61 7.92
CA ILE A 438 -4.19 -7.94 7.60
C ILE A 438 -4.26 -9.28 6.88
N GLN A 439 -3.47 -9.46 5.81
CA GLN A 439 -3.42 -10.70 5.03
C GLN A 439 -3.15 -11.93 5.92
N GLN A 440 -2.12 -11.85 6.79
CA GLN A 440 -1.76 -12.93 7.71
C GLN A 440 -2.81 -13.16 8.78
N THR A 441 -3.43 -12.10 9.31
CA THR A 441 -4.49 -12.21 10.30
C THR A 441 -5.70 -12.92 9.70
N ILE A 442 -6.16 -12.49 8.52
CA ILE A 442 -7.31 -13.10 7.85
C ILE A 442 -7.03 -14.56 7.47
N ALA A 443 -5.86 -14.86 6.92
CA ALA A 443 -5.45 -16.24 6.64
C ALA A 443 -5.42 -17.10 7.92
N GLY A 444 -4.97 -16.53 9.04
CA GLY A 444 -4.92 -17.19 10.34
C GLY A 444 -6.28 -17.42 11.02
N LEU A 445 -7.33 -16.67 10.63
CA LEU A 445 -8.69 -16.87 11.15
C LEU A 445 -9.34 -18.16 10.61
N ASN A 446 -8.87 -18.67 9.46
CA ASN A 446 -9.41 -19.86 8.79
C ASN A 446 -10.95 -19.86 8.69
N SER A 447 -11.54 -18.68 8.47
CA SER A 447 -12.99 -18.48 8.42
C SER A 447 -13.46 -18.38 6.98
N THR A 448 -14.43 -19.20 6.59
CA THR A 448 -15.06 -19.15 5.26
C THR A 448 -15.97 -17.94 5.07
N ARG A 449 -16.28 -17.21 6.15
CA ARG A 449 -17.09 -15.99 6.13
C ARG A 449 -16.28 -14.73 5.86
N VAL A 450 -14.95 -14.79 5.98
CA VAL A 450 -14.10 -13.63 5.78
C VAL A 450 -13.45 -13.68 4.41
N VAL A 451 -13.65 -12.63 3.63
CA VAL A 451 -13.10 -12.48 2.29
C VAL A 451 -12.16 -11.28 2.30
N LEU A 452 -10.98 -11.44 1.71
CA LEU A 452 -10.01 -10.35 1.61
C LEU A 452 -10.20 -9.60 0.29
N TRP A 453 -10.44 -8.31 0.39
CA TRP A 453 -10.35 -7.35 -0.71
C TRP A 453 -8.96 -6.72 -0.72
N ASN A 454 -8.05 -7.36 -1.47
CA ASN A 454 -6.62 -7.03 -1.46
C ASN A 454 -6.28 -5.90 -2.45
N THR A 455 -6.65 -4.68 -2.13
CA THR A 455 -6.34 -3.47 -2.91
C THR A 455 -4.86 -3.15 -3.00
N GLN A 456 -4.03 -3.63 -2.05
CA GLN A 456 -2.58 -3.43 -2.08
C GLN A 456 -1.93 -4.03 -3.35
N LYS A 457 -2.56 -5.05 -3.96
CA LYS A 457 -2.08 -5.69 -5.19
C LYS A 457 -2.11 -4.81 -6.43
N LEU A 458 -2.90 -3.73 -6.41
CA LEU A 458 -2.95 -2.75 -7.49
C LEU A 458 -1.63 -1.97 -7.67
N GLY A 459 -0.78 -1.96 -6.63
CA GLY A 459 0.57 -1.42 -6.69
C GLY A 459 0.66 0.10 -6.52
N MET A 460 1.79 0.58 -6.01
CA MET A 460 1.97 1.98 -5.62
C MET A 460 2.08 2.94 -6.81
N ALA A 461 2.78 2.54 -7.88
CA ALA A 461 3.08 3.42 -9.00
C ALA A 461 1.81 3.93 -9.69
N ASP A 462 0.82 3.04 -9.80
CA ASP A 462 -0.45 3.32 -10.45
C ASP A 462 -1.50 3.79 -9.40
N SER A 463 -1.37 3.40 -8.11
CA SER A 463 -2.35 3.78 -7.09
C SER A 463 -2.22 5.19 -6.52
N THR A 464 -1.02 5.78 -6.47
CA THR A 464 -0.73 6.93 -5.59
C THR A 464 -0.79 8.29 -6.28
N CYS A 465 -1.37 9.27 -5.57
CA CYS A 465 -1.40 10.67 -5.95
C CYS A 465 -0.09 11.41 -5.58
N THR A 466 0.97 11.16 -6.36
CA THR A 466 2.32 11.62 -6.02
C THR A 466 2.47 13.14 -5.98
N SER A 467 1.78 13.88 -6.87
CA SER A 467 1.85 15.34 -6.98
C SER A 467 1.11 16.07 -5.86
N ALA A 468 -0.02 15.52 -5.41
CA ALA A 468 -0.90 16.16 -4.43
C ALA A 468 -0.49 15.91 -2.97
N GLY A 469 0.41 14.94 -2.73
CA GLY A 469 0.91 14.68 -1.39
C GLY A 469 -0.07 13.95 -0.47
N THR A 470 -1.16 13.39 -0.98
CA THR A 470 -2.28 12.87 -0.18
C THR A 470 -2.13 11.39 0.14
N PRO A 471 -2.82 10.86 1.17
CA PRO A 471 -2.84 9.43 1.49
C PRO A 471 -3.90 8.68 0.66
N TYR A 472 -4.41 9.32 -0.38
CA TYR A 472 -5.54 8.87 -1.18
C TYR A 472 -5.06 8.26 -2.50
N SER A 473 -5.78 7.24 -2.95
CA SER A 473 -5.63 6.71 -4.31
C SER A 473 -6.04 7.70 -5.38
N ARG A 474 -5.56 7.54 -6.61
CA ARG A 474 -6.17 8.24 -7.74
C ARG A 474 -7.60 7.77 -7.98
N ARG A 475 -8.46 8.63 -8.54
CA ARG A 475 -9.87 8.33 -8.83
C ARG A 475 -10.06 7.09 -9.71
N ASP A 476 -9.28 6.93 -10.77
CA ASP A 476 -9.32 5.80 -11.71
C ASP A 476 -9.12 4.45 -11.00
N ILE A 477 -8.30 4.45 -9.95
CA ILE A 477 -8.02 3.28 -9.12
C ILE A 477 -9.22 2.93 -8.23
N VAL A 478 -9.97 3.94 -7.75
CA VAL A 478 -11.18 3.74 -6.94
C VAL A 478 -12.25 2.95 -7.71
N SER A 479 -12.43 3.24 -9.01
CA SER A 479 -13.39 2.50 -9.86
C SER A 479 -12.98 1.05 -10.08
N ILE A 480 -11.67 0.79 -10.27
CA ILE A 480 -11.12 -0.57 -10.39
C ILE A 480 -11.31 -1.35 -9.07
N GLU A 481 -11.02 -0.70 -7.95
CA GLU A 481 -11.25 -1.27 -6.63
C GLU A 481 -12.70 -1.69 -6.43
N ASN A 482 -13.67 -0.85 -6.83
CA ASN A 482 -15.09 -1.17 -6.76
C ASN A 482 -15.45 -2.36 -7.66
N THR A 483 -14.86 -2.45 -8.85
CA THR A 483 -15.05 -3.60 -9.75
C THR A 483 -14.57 -4.90 -9.10
N LEU A 484 -13.41 -4.87 -8.43
CA LEU A 484 -12.91 -6.01 -7.65
C LEU A 484 -13.84 -6.35 -6.48
N LEU A 485 -14.32 -5.36 -5.74
CA LEU A 485 -15.26 -5.55 -4.63
C LEU A 485 -16.55 -6.23 -5.10
N TRP A 486 -17.11 -5.80 -6.22
CA TRP A 486 -18.33 -6.40 -6.78
C TRP A 486 -18.13 -7.83 -7.21
N ASN A 487 -17.00 -8.14 -7.82
CA ASN A 487 -16.66 -9.51 -8.14
C ASN A 487 -16.53 -10.38 -6.89
N LEU A 488 -15.87 -9.90 -5.83
CA LEU A 488 -15.77 -10.62 -4.55
C LEU A 488 -17.13 -10.92 -3.90
N LEU A 489 -18.07 -10.00 -4.06
CA LEU A 489 -19.37 -10.11 -3.44
C LEU A 489 -20.37 -10.93 -4.28
N CYS A 490 -20.21 -10.95 -5.61
CA CYS A 490 -21.14 -11.58 -6.54
C CYS A 490 -20.72 -12.94 -7.10
N SER A 491 -19.44 -13.32 -7.00
CA SER A 491 -18.87 -14.55 -7.57
C SER A 491 -19.35 -15.87 -6.93
N SER A 492 -20.48 -15.88 -6.22
CA SER A 492 -21.02 -17.05 -5.53
C SER A 492 -22.55 -17.09 -5.48
N SER A 493 -23.21 -16.47 -6.47
CA SER A 493 -24.66 -16.54 -6.63
C SER A 493 -25.02 -17.72 -7.52
#